data_AF-A0A255TS32-F1
#
_entry.id   AF-A0A255TS32-F1
#
_cell.length_a   1.000
_cell.length_b   1.000
_cell.length_c   1.000
_cell.angle_alpha   90.00
_cell.angle_beta   90.00
_cell.angle_gamma   90.00
#
_symmetry.space_group_name_H-M   'P 1'
#
loop_
_entity.id
_entity.type
_entity.pdbx_description
1 polymer ?
#
loop_
_entity_poly.entity_id
_entity_poly.type
_entity_poly.pdbx_seq_one_letter_code
_entity_poly.pdbx_strand_id
1 'polypeptide(L)'
;MDKKYILLSNSNTLIKIPIECLVCIMSDGSYSIVSLIDRTTYTFSFNLHSFEIFLESQLGLESQKFIRVGKSLIVNSEYIFSIDIQKQEIVLSDHEMRIKLHQKASKEALKELKSIIEESINKKRIKI
;
A
#
# COMPACT_ATOMS: atom_id res chain seq x y z
N MET A 1 5.62 6.08 -21.22
CA MET A 1 4.31 6.47 -20.67
C MET A 1 4.18 5.79 -19.34
N ASP A 2 4.22 6.54 -18.25
CA ASP A 2 3.99 5.95 -16.92
C ASP A 2 2.56 5.43 -16.85
N LYS A 3 2.41 4.14 -16.56
CA LYS A 3 1.09 3.53 -16.40
C LYS A 3 0.43 4.18 -15.19
N LYS A 4 -0.77 4.73 -15.38
CA LYS A 4 -1.59 5.35 -14.31
C LYS A 4 -2.55 4.37 -13.62
N TYR A 5 -2.51 3.10 -14.02
CA TYR A 5 -3.41 2.06 -13.53
C TYR A 5 -2.69 0.72 -13.43
N ILE A 6 -3.21 -0.15 -12.57
CA ILE A 6 -2.87 -1.58 -12.53
C ILE A 6 -4.04 -2.40 -13.10
N LEU A 7 -3.71 -3.53 -13.73
CA LEU A 7 -4.69 -4.50 -14.25
C LEU A 7 -4.61 -5.80 -13.46
N LEU A 8 -5.57 -6.03 -12.57
CA LEU A 8 -5.68 -7.31 -11.86
C LEU A 8 -6.71 -8.18 -12.56
N SER A 9 -6.30 -9.37 -12.97
CA SER A 9 -7.16 -10.33 -13.66
C SER A 9 -7.08 -11.71 -13.05
N ASN A 10 -8.23 -12.39 -12.98
CA ASN A 10 -8.32 -13.83 -12.77
C ASN A 10 -9.16 -14.45 -13.90
N SER A 11 -9.56 -15.73 -13.78
CA SER A 11 -10.34 -16.42 -14.81
C SER A 11 -11.71 -15.80 -15.10
N ASN A 12 -12.27 -15.06 -14.15
CA ASN A 12 -13.66 -14.59 -14.19
C ASN A 12 -13.78 -13.07 -14.20
N THR A 13 -12.77 -12.35 -13.72
CA THR A 13 -12.80 -10.89 -13.56
C THR A 13 -11.52 -10.24 -14.05
N LEU A 14 -11.68 -9.07 -14.66
CA LEU A 14 -10.62 -8.12 -14.93
C LEU A 14 -11.02 -6.81 -14.26
N ILE A 15 -10.14 -6.28 -13.42
CA ILE A 15 -10.30 -4.96 -12.82
C ILE A 15 -9.14 -4.07 -13.22
N LYS A 16 -9.47 -2.84 -13.58
CA LYS A 16 -8.52 -1.79 -13.93
C LYS A 16 -8.61 -0.72 -12.85
N ILE A 17 -7.59 -0.65 -12.00
CA ILE A 17 -7.58 0.24 -10.84
C ILE A 17 -6.62 1.41 -11.13
N PRO A 18 -7.08 2.67 -11.12
CA PRO A 18 -6.18 3.82 -11.09
C PRO A 18 -5.27 3.74 -9.86
N ILE A 19 -3.97 4.01 -10.02
CA ILE A 19 -3.00 3.83 -8.94
C ILE A 19 -3.31 4.75 -7.74
N GLU A 20 -3.82 5.95 -8.01
CA GLU A 20 -4.33 6.91 -7.03
C GLU A 20 -5.61 6.46 -6.29
N CYS A 21 -6.19 5.31 -6.66
CA CYS A 21 -7.26 4.72 -5.88
C CYS A 21 -6.76 3.61 -4.97
N LEU A 22 -5.58 3.03 -5.24
CA LEU A 22 -5.06 1.89 -4.49
C LEU A 22 -4.36 2.36 -3.20
N VAL A 23 -4.97 2.02 -2.06
CA VAL A 23 -4.51 2.48 -0.74
C VAL A 23 -3.68 1.42 -0.04
N CYS A 24 -4.17 0.18 0.04
CA CYS A 24 -3.41 -0.92 0.64
C CYS A 24 -3.85 -2.27 0.11
N ILE A 25 -3.00 -3.27 0.34
CA ILE A 25 -3.28 -4.68 0.10
C ILE A 25 -3.00 -5.43 1.39
N MET A 26 -3.98 -6.17 1.87
CA MET A 26 -3.95 -6.87 3.15
C MET A 26 -3.96 -8.37 2.91
N SER A 27 -3.26 -9.13 3.74
CA SER A 27 -3.39 -10.59 3.76
C SER A 27 -4.63 -10.97 4.56
N ASP A 28 -5.42 -11.91 4.05
CA ASP A 28 -6.54 -12.55 4.74
C ASP A 28 -6.47 -14.06 4.50
N GLY A 29 -5.78 -14.76 5.39
CA GLY A 29 -5.46 -16.19 5.22
C GLY A 29 -4.65 -16.45 3.94
N SER A 30 -5.19 -17.29 3.06
CA SER A 30 -4.61 -17.62 1.74
C SER A 30 -4.95 -16.59 0.64
N TYR A 31 -5.71 -15.55 0.97
CA TYR A 31 -6.16 -14.52 0.05
C TYR A 31 -5.49 -13.18 0.36
N SER A 32 -5.56 -12.26 -0.60
CA SER A 32 -5.25 -10.86 -0.38
C SER A 32 -6.46 -9.99 -0.71
N ILE A 33 -6.67 -8.97 0.11
CA ILE A 33 -7.73 -7.97 -0.05
C ILE A 33 -7.07 -6.68 -0.52
N VAL A 34 -7.41 -6.27 -1.74
CA VAL A 34 -7.06 -4.97 -2.32
C VAL A 34 -8.08 -3.95 -1.85
N SER A 35 -7.63 -2.90 -1.16
CA SER A 35 -8.48 -1.85 -0.60
C SER A 35 -8.26 -0.54 -1.35
N LEU A 36 -9.35 0.04 -1.83
CA LEU A 36 -9.36 1.34 -2.49
C LEU A 36 -9.72 2.48 -1.53
N ILE A 37 -9.49 3.70 -1.98
CA ILE A 37 -9.70 4.91 -1.17
C ILE A 37 -11.17 5.16 -0.85
N ASP A 38 -12.09 4.73 -1.70
CA ASP A 38 -13.54 4.80 -1.50
C ASP A 38 -14.08 3.70 -0.56
N ARG A 39 -13.18 2.90 0.05
CA ARG A 39 -13.47 1.71 0.87
C ARG A 39 -13.94 0.49 0.07
N THR A 40 -13.98 0.56 -1.25
CA THR A 40 -14.23 -0.62 -2.09
C THR A 40 -13.09 -1.61 -1.92
N THR A 41 -13.42 -2.90 -1.83
CA THR A 41 -12.44 -3.97 -1.71
C THR A 41 -12.60 -5.04 -2.78
N TYR A 42 -11.48 -5.66 -3.16
CA TYR A 42 -11.44 -6.79 -4.07
C TYR A 42 -10.57 -7.90 -3.49
N THR A 43 -11.07 -9.13 -3.52
CA THR A 43 -10.35 -10.29 -2.99
C THR A 43 -9.70 -11.09 -4.12
N PHE A 44 -8.44 -11.47 -3.93
CA PHE A 44 -7.66 -12.26 -4.87
C PHE A 44 -7.02 -13.45 -4.15
N SER A 45 -6.87 -14.58 -4.86
CA SER A 45 -6.22 -15.80 -4.36
C SER A 45 -4.68 -15.75 -4.41
N PHE A 46 -4.10 -14.58 -4.67
CA PHE A 46 -2.65 -14.37 -4.65
C PHE A 46 -2.20 -13.92 -3.26
N ASN A 47 -1.01 -14.35 -2.84
CA ASN A 47 -0.40 -13.83 -1.62
C ASN A 47 0.24 -12.45 -1.87
N LEU A 48 0.61 -11.77 -0.78
CA LEU A 48 1.20 -10.44 -0.86
C LEU A 48 2.55 -10.41 -1.61
N HIS A 49 3.35 -11.46 -1.55
CA HIS A 49 4.62 -11.52 -2.31
C HIS A 49 4.38 -11.52 -3.82
N SER A 50 3.37 -12.26 -4.29
CA SER A 50 2.93 -12.20 -5.68
C SER A 50 2.45 -10.80 -6.06
N PHE A 51 1.81 -10.07 -5.14
CA PHE A 51 1.44 -8.67 -5.37
C PHE A 51 2.64 -7.73 -5.47
N GLU A 52 3.70 -7.92 -4.69
CA GLU A 52 4.93 -7.11 -4.79
C GLU A 52 5.56 -7.25 -6.20
N ILE A 53 5.80 -8.49 -6.63
CA ILE A 53 6.34 -8.78 -7.97
C ILE A 53 5.43 -8.21 -9.06
N PHE A 54 4.11 -8.37 -8.89
CA PHE A 54 3.13 -7.86 -9.83
C PHE A 54 3.17 -6.33 -9.92
N LEU A 55 3.20 -5.62 -8.79
CA LEU A 55 3.26 -4.16 -8.73
C LEU A 55 4.55 -3.66 -9.38
N GLU A 56 5.70 -4.27 -9.07
CA GLU A 56 6.98 -3.96 -9.71
C GLU A 56 6.93 -4.16 -11.23
N SER A 57 6.37 -5.28 -11.68
CA SER A 57 6.28 -5.59 -13.12
C SER A 57 5.40 -4.62 -13.90
N GLN A 58 4.32 -4.11 -13.29
CA GLN A 58 3.40 -3.19 -13.96
C GLN A 58 3.80 -1.72 -13.81
N LEU A 59 4.41 -1.33 -12.69
CA LEU A 59 4.62 0.07 -12.32
C LEU A 59 6.08 0.52 -12.45
N GLY A 60 7.05 -0.39 -12.49
CA GLY A 60 8.47 -0.02 -12.54
C GLY A 60 8.84 0.85 -11.33
N LEU A 61 9.43 2.03 -11.57
CA LEU A 61 9.84 2.93 -10.49
C LEU A 61 8.68 3.41 -9.60
N GLU A 62 7.47 3.52 -10.15
CA GLU A 62 6.27 3.89 -9.39
C GLU A 62 5.85 2.83 -8.37
N SER A 63 6.37 1.60 -8.44
CA SER A 63 6.10 0.59 -7.41
C SER A 63 6.72 0.96 -6.05
N GLN A 64 7.74 1.82 -6.02
CA GLN A 64 8.47 2.21 -4.80
C GLN A 64 7.59 2.90 -3.75
N LYS A 65 6.43 3.44 -4.15
CA LYS A 65 5.47 3.99 -3.19
C LYS A 65 4.71 2.92 -2.42
N PHE A 66 4.69 1.68 -2.90
CA PHE A 66 4.09 0.55 -2.20
C PHE A 66 5.12 -0.08 -1.27
N ILE A 67 4.90 0.04 0.04
CA ILE A 67 5.82 -0.43 1.08
C ILE A 67 5.21 -1.64 1.76
N ARG A 68 5.98 -2.73 1.84
CA ARG A 68 5.64 -3.90 2.65
C ARG A 68 5.76 -3.56 4.13
N VAL A 69 4.71 -3.84 4.90
CA VAL A 69 4.64 -3.58 6.33
C VAL A 69 4.42 -4.90 7.05
N GLY A 70 5.50 -5.47 7.56
CA GLY A 70 5.47 -6.79 8.19
C GLY A 70 4.96 -7.88 7.24
N LYS A 71 4.22 -8.85 7.79
CA LYS A 71 3.82 -10.05 7.03
C LYS A 71 2.50 -9.90 6.29
N SER A 72 1.62 -9.01 6.71
CA SER A 72 0.20 -9.01 6.31
C SER A 72 -0.28 -7.74 5.61
N LEU A 73 0.61 -6.81 5.29
CA LEU A 73 0.19 -5.52 4.73
C LEU A 73 1.19 -4.98 3.71
N ILE A 74 0.68 -4.43 2.62
CA ILE A 74 1.38 -3.54 1.70
C ILE A 74 0.59 -2.23 1.68
N VAL A 75 1.24 -1.09 1.87
CA VAL A 75 0.58 0.24 1.89
C VAL A 75 1.12 1.13 0.79
N ASN A 76 0.27 1.93 0.18
CA ASN A 76 0.70 3.07 -0.61
C ASN A 76 1.11 4.20 0.33
N SER A 77 2.40 4.53 0.34
CA SER A 77 3.02 5.53 1.20
C SER A 77 2.46 6.94 1.01
N GLU A 78 1.89 7.25 -0.16
CA GLU A 78 1.25 8.54 -0.43
C GLU A 78 0.01 8.78 0.44
N TYR A 79 -0.62 7.70 0.92
CA TYR A 79 -1.83 7.76 1.75
C TYR A 79 -1.51 7.69 3.25
N ILE A 80 -0.25 7.53 3.66
CA ILE A 80 0.08 7.41 5.09
C ILE A 80 -0.18 8.75 5.78
N PHE A 81 -1.24 8.80 6.58
CA PHE A 81 -1.60 9.96 7.38
C PHE A 81 -0.91 9.96 8.74
N SER A 82 -0.90 8.81 9.43
CA SER A 82 -0.22 8.69 10.73
C SER A 82 0.22 7.27 11.02
N ILE A 83 1.35 7.14 11.73
CA ILE A 83 1.86 5.89 12.30
C ILE A 83 1.91 6.03 13.82
N ASP A 84 1.15 5.21 14.53
CA ASP A 84 1.13 5.15 15.99
C ASP A 84 1.67 3.79 16.46
N ILE A 85 2.94 3.78 16.88
CA ILE A 85 3.64 2.56 17.34
C ILE A 85 3.02 2.03 18.64
N GLN A 86 2.52 2.89 19.52
CA GLN A 86 1.95 2.45 20.80
C GLN A 86 0.60 1.77 20.59
N LYS A 87 -0.25 2.35 19.73
CA LYS A 87 -1.56 1.78 19.35
C LYS A 87 -1.47 0.67 18.30
N GLN A 88 -0.27 0.38 17.80
CA GLN A 88 -0.03 -0.61 16.75
C GLN A 88 -0.90 -0.34 15.51
N GLU A 89 -0.95 0.93 15.09
CA GLU A 89 -1.89 1.41 14.07
C GLU A 89 -1.23 2.31 13.02
N ILE A 90 -1.67 2.13 11.77
CA ILE A 90 -1.45 3.04 10.64
C ILE A 90 -2.81 3.59 10.23
N VAL A 91 -2.88 4.90 10.01
CA VAL A 91 -4.05 5.53 9.41
C VAL A 91 -3.68 5.95 7.99
N LEU A 92 -4.47 5.49 7.03
CA LEU A 92 -4.36 5.84 5.62
C LEU A 92 -5.50 6.80 5.26
N SER A 93 -5.22 7.88 4.54
CA SER A 93 -6.21 8.91 4.22
C SER A 93 -5.95 9.60 2.89
N ASP A 94 -7.01 10.09 2.24
CA ASP A 94 -6.91 10.94 1.07
C ASP A 94 -6.39 12.33 1.43
N HIS A 95 -5.98 13.11 0.41
CA HIS A 95 -5.48 14.47 0.60
C HIS A 95 -6.48 15.40 1.30
N GLU A 96 -7.79 15.16 1.13
CA GLU A 96 -8.84 15.94 1.78
C GLU A 96 -9.20 15.41 3.18
N MET A 97 -8.56 14.32 3.64
CA MET A 97 -8.79 13.67 4.93
C MET A 97 -10.25 13.26 5.21
N ARG A 98 -11.05 13.08 4.15
CA ARG A 98 -12.47 12.70 4.22
C ARG A 98 -12.62 11.23 4.55
N ILE A 99 -11.72 10.40 4.04
CA ILE A 99 -11.75 8.96 4.26
C ILE A 99 -10.51 8.56 5.06
N LYS A 100 -10.74 7.87 6.17
CA LYS A 100 -9.70 7.27 7.00
C LYS A 100 -9.88 5.76 7.06
N LEU A 101 -8.83 5.04 6.70
CA LEU A 101 -8.70 3.60 6.82
C LEU A 101 -7.69 3.31 7.92
N HIS A 102 -8.13 2.59 8.95
CA HIS A 102 -7.27 2.20 10.06
C HIS A 102 -6.77 0.77 9.82
N GLN A 103 -5.47 0.58 9.90
CA GLN A 103 -4.82 -0.72 9.72
C GLN A 103 -3.95 -1.05 10.92
N LYS A 104 -4.02 -2.29 11.39
CA LYS A 104 -3.17 -2.78 12.48
C LYS A 104 -1.89 -3.40 11.92
N ALA A 105 -0.78 -3.16 12.60
CA ALA A 105 0.50 -3.82 12.33
C ALA A 105 1.34 -3.90 13.60
N SER A 106 2.29 -4.84 13.66
CA SER A 106 3.12 -5.02 14.86
C SER A 106 4.01 -3.80 15.13
N LYS A 107 4.39 -3.60 16.39
CA LYS A 107 5.31 -2.51 16.78
C LYS A 107 6.58 -2.49 15.95
N GLU A 108 7.14 -3.67 15.66
CA GLU A 108 8.36 -3.84 14.88
C GLU A 108 8.16 -3.37 13.44
N ALA A 109 7.07 -3.80 12.80
CA ALA A 109 6.74 -3.39 11.43
C ALA A 109 6.49 -1.88 11.32
N LEU A 110 5.87 -1.28 12.33
CA LEU A 110 5.64 0.17 12.37
C LEU A 110 6.92 0.98 12.57
N LYS A 111 7.87 0.47 13.37
CA LYS A 111 9.18 1.09 13.53
C LYS A 111 9.95 1.09 12.22
N GLU A 112 9.93 -0.03 11.51
CA GLU A 112 10.57 -0.17 10.19
C GLU A 112 9.95 0.80 9.17
N LEU A 113 8.62 0.79 9.03
CA LEU A 113 7.91 1.71 8.13
C LEU A 113 8.21 3.17 8.46
N LYS A 114 8.21 3.53 9.75
CA LYS A 114 8.55 4.89 10.20
C LYS A 114 9.97 5.29 9.77
N SER A 115 10.96 4.40 9.95
CA SER A 115 12.34 4.64 9.52
C SER A 115 12.44 4.88 8.00
N ILE A 116 11.78 4.04 7.20
CA ILE A 116 11.78 4.15 5.73
C ILE A 116 11.25 5.53 5.29
N ILE A 117 10.15 6.00 5.89
CA ILE A 117 9.55 7.29 5.56
C ILE A 117 10.48 8.44 5.98
N GLU A 118 11.01 8.41 7.20
CA GLU A 118 11.94 9.43 7.71
C GLU A 118 13.21 9.54 6.85
N GLU A 119 13.77 8.39 6.44
CA GLU A 119 14.92 8.33 5.53
C GLU A 119 14.60 8.88 4.14
N SER A 120 13.40 8.61 3.61
CA SER A 120 12.97 9.12 2.30
C SER A 120 12.91 10.65 2.27
N ILE A 121 12.52 11.27 3.38
CA ILE A 121 12.49 12.73 3.54
C ILE A 121 13.92 13.29 3.63
N ASN A 122 14.81 12.63 4.38
CA ASN A 122 16.19 13.08 4.52
C ASN A 122 16.98 12.96 3.20
N LYS A 123 16.77 11.90 2.43
CA LYS A 123 17.37 11.75 1.09
C LYS A 123 16.92 12.85 0.11
N LYS A 124 15.67 13.34 0.23
CA LYS A 124 15.17 14.48 -0.57
C LYS A 124 15.86 15.80 -0.20
N ARG A 125 16.28 15.99 1.06
CA ARG A 125 16.95 17.23 1.52
C ARG A 125 18.41 17.37 1.06
N ILE A 126 19.10 16.25 0.79
CA ILE A 126 20.53 16.25 0.41
C ILE A 126 20.71 16.45 -1.11
N LYS A 127 19.65 16.33 -1.91
CA LYS A 127 19.68 16.52 -3.37
C LYS A 127 19.37 17.97 -3.80
N ILE A 128 19.55 18.96 -2.93
CA ILE A 128 19.36 20.40 -3.21
C ILE A 128 20.73 21.08 -3.28
#